data_AF-A0A955W435-F1
#
_entry.id   AF-A0A955W435-F1
#
_cell.length_a   1.000
_cell.length_b   1.000
_cell.length_c   1.000
_cell.angle_alpha   90.00
_cell.angle_beta   90.00
_cell.angle_gamma   90.00
#
_symmetry.space_group_name_H-M   'P 1'
#
loop_
_entity.id
_entity.type
_entity.pdbx_description
1 polymer ?
#
loop_
_entity_poly.entity_id
_entity_poly.type
_entity_poly.pdbx_seq_one_letter_code
_entity_poly.pdbx_strand_id
1 'polypeptide(L)'
;MPVWTALALATPLFGFSLHVSPDVLTLPAEVLVAAQRVDAPWAGTAPAEVAAVQAAAALPPEVIAAQMDQRARLAKVHRIMGITTWSAMTVTVVLGFIQYYNLYGTFSSLGDTPCVKGTAVFGQRQCRGQPIPHLVSAGVTSALYFTTYGLALAMPDPLHLDEGNSAFAKRLRLHKRLRWVHLSGMIAQLLLGVFVANAEHFGFDRANHYRGLRALATVHLGIGLVTYGALTWAGALYVKQ
;
A
#
# COMPACT_ATOMS: atom_id res chain seq x y z
N MET A 1 22.38 17.60 -16.27
CA MET A 1 21.02 17.32 -16.79
C MET A 1 20.02 17.68 -15.70
N PRO A 2 19.06 18.60 -15.93
CA PRO A 2 18.25 19.13 -14.84
C PRO A 2 17.20 18.11 -14.38
N VAL A 3 17.04 18.02 -13.06
CA VAL A 3 16.29 17.03 -12.25
C VAL A 3 14.76 17.01 -12.50
N TRP A 4 14.24 17.87 -13.38
CA TRP A 4 12.80 18.05 -13.58
C TRP A 4 12.13 17.00 -14.46
N THR A 5 12.88 16.20 -15.22
CA THR A 5 12.29 15.19 -16.11
C THR A 5 11.77 13.95 -15.37
N ALA A 6 12.19 13.71 -14.13
CA ALA A 6 11.74 12.55 -13.35
C ALA A 6 10.31 12.71 -12.80
N LEU A 7 9.78 13.93 -12.71
CA LEU A 7 8.40 14.16 -12.25
C LEU A 7 7.35 13.84 -13.34
N ALA A 8 7.75 13.87 -14.62
CA ALA A 8 6.86 13.57 -15.75
C ALA A 8 6.59 12.07 -15.97
N LEU A 9 7.33 11.18 -15.29
CA LEU A 9 7.10 9.73 -15.33
C LEU A 9 6.20 9.23 -14.18
N ALA A 10 5.78 10.13 -13.28
CA ALA A 10 4.87 9.82 -12.16
C ALA A 10 3.40 10.18 -12.47
N THR A 11 3.11 10.83 -13.59
CA THR A 11 1.74 10.93 -14.11
C THR A 11 1.35 9.60 -14.73
N PRO A 12 0.31 8.91 -14.24
CA PRO A 12 -0.30 7.85 -15.01
C PRO A 12 -0.96 8.48 -16.24
N LEU A 13 -0.22 8.55 -17.34
CA LEU A 13 -0.77 8.57 -18.69
C LEU A 13 -1.43 7.21 -18.96
N PHE A 14 -2.49 6.87 -18.21
CA PHE A 14 -3.38 5.76 -18.53
C PHE A 14 -4.61 6.32 -19.24
N GLY A 15 -4.37 6.85 -20.45
CA GLY A 15 -5.37 6.86 -21.50
C GLY A 15 -5.22 5.58 -22.30
N PHE A 16 -5.93 4.50 -21.92
CA PHE A 16 -6.36 3.44 -22.83
C PHE A 16 -7.63 2.79 -22.29
N SER A 17 -8.67 2.88 -23.12
CA SER A 17 -9.98 2.23 -22.99
C SER A 17 -9.87 0.72 -22.77
N LEU A 18 -10.64 0.19 -21.82
CA LEU A 18 -11.04 -1.22 -21.82
C LEU A 18 -12.56 -1.27 -21.81
N HIS A 19 -13.15 -1.40 -23.00
CA HIS A 19 -14.50 -1.93 -23.16
C HIS A 19 -14.52 -3.33 -22.56
N VAL A 20 -15.36 -3.56 -21.56
CA VAL A 20 -15.62 -4.90 -21.00
C VAL A 20 -16.88 -5.42 -21.67
N SER A 21 -16.78 -6.54 -22.39
CA SER A 21 -17.92 -7.17 -23.08
C SER A 21 -19.07 -7.48 -22.11
N PRO A 22 -20.33 -7.25 -22.48
CA PRO A 22 -21.49 -7.45 -21.60
C PRO A 22 -21.78 -8.92 -21.22
N ASP A 23 -21.09 -9.88 -21.82
CA ASP A 23 -21.43 -11.31 -21.72
C ASP A 23 -20.90 -12.01 -20.46
N VAL A 24 -20.21 -11.31 -19.56
CA VAL A 24 -19.58 -11.89 -18.35
C VAL A 24 -20.46 -11.77 -17.08
N LEU A 25 -21.74 -11.39 -17.20
CA LEU A 25 -22.57 -10.94 -16.08
C LEU A 25 -23.78 -11.80 -15.68
N THR A 26 -23.88 -13.07 -16.08
CA THR A 26 -24.96 -13.92 -15.57
C THR A 26 -24.50 -14.71 -14.33
N LEU A 27 -24.88 -14.22 -13.15
CA LEU A 27 -24.92 -15.01 -11.91
C LEU A 27 -26.37 -15.28 -11.49
N PRO A 28 -26.71 -16.50 -11.02
CA PRO A 28 -28.08 -16.88 -10.69
C PRO A 28 -28.60 -16.22 -9.40
N ALA A 29 -29.91 -15.96 -9.37
CA ALA A 29 -30.66 -15.18 -8.37
C ALA A 29 -30.70 -15.78 -6.94
N GLU A 30 -30.05 -16.91 -6.71
CA GLU A 30 -30.18 -17.73 -5.50
C GLU A 30 -29.41 -17.15 -4.30
N VAL A 31 -28.49 -16.21 -4.54
CA VAL A 31 -27.67 -15.57 -3.49
C VAL A 31 -28.42 -14.41 -2.79
N LEU A 32 -29.52 -13.89 -3.35
CA LEU A 32 -30.23 -12.72 -2.81
C LEU A 32 -31.17 -13.02 -1.62
N VAL A 33 -31.60 -14.27 -1.43
CA VAL A 33 -32.65 -14.59 -0.44
C VAL A 33 -32.10 -14.78 0.98
N ALA A 34 -30.81 -15.09 1.14
CA ALA A 34 -30.21 -15.32 2.46
C ALA A 34 -29.97 -14.03 3.28
N ALA A 35 -30.03 -12.84 2.66
CA ALA A 35 -29.79 -11.57 3.32
C ALA A 35 -31.03 -10.98 4.03
N GLN A 36 -32.23 -11.53 3.82
CA GLN A 36 -33.50 -10.93 4.29
C GLN A 36 -34.07 -11.49 5.61
N ARG A 37 -33.44 -12.47 6.26
CA ARG A 37 -33.90 -12.96 7.58
C ARG A 37 -32.87 -12.69 8.68
N VAL A 38 -32.95 -11.47 9.23
CA VAL A 38 -32.46 -11.20 10.58
C VAL A 38 -33.66 -10.73 11.39
N ASP A 39 -34.37 -11.69 11.99
CA ASP A 39 -35.39 -11.40 12.99
C ASP A 39 -34.68 -11.03 14.30
N ALA A 40 -34.79 -9.76 14.71
CA ALA A 40 -34.29 -9.27 15.99
C ALA A 40 -35.45 -9.10 16.98
N PRO A 41 -35.51 -9.86 18.10
CA PRO A 41 -36.50 -9.67 19.15
C PRO A 41 -35.92 -8.78 20.25
N TRP A 42 -36.05 -7.46 20.08
CA TRP A 42 -35.92 -6.48 21.16
C TRP A 42 -36.74 -5.24 20.78
N ALA A 43 -37.97 -5.20 21.29
CA ALA A 43 -38.87 -4.07 21.19
C ALA A 43 -38.58 -3.09 22.34
N GLY A 44 -37.64 -2.19 22.12
CA GLY A 44 -37.60 -0.89 22.77
C GLY A 44 -37.98 0.13 21.72
N THR A 45 -39.08 0.85 21.91
CA THR A 45 -39.65 1.83 20.97
C THR A 45 -38.63 2.92 20.64
N ALA A 46 -37.87 2.73 19.57
CA ALA A 46 -37.22 3.83 18.88
C ALA A 46 -38.31 4.75 18.32
N PRO A 47 -38.15 6.09 18.37
CA PRO A 47 -39.10 6.99 17.74
C PRO A 47 -39.23 6.61 16.26
N ALA A 48 -40.47 6.42 15.78
CA ALA A 48 -40.77 6.02 14.40
C ALA A 48 -40.08 6.90 13.34
N GLU A 49 -39.71 8.12 13.73
CA GLU A 49 -38.97 9.10 12.93
C GLU A 49 -37.51 8.68 12.66
N VAL A 50 -36.81 8.03 13.60
CA VAL A 50 -35.43 7.53 13.39
C VAL A 50 -35.41 6.31 12.48
N ALA A 51 -36.41 5.44 12.62
CA ALA A 51 -36.59 4.28 11.75
C ALA A 51 -37.02 4.69 10.33
N ALA A 52 -37.85 5.73 10.19
CA ALA A 52 -38.23 6.29 8.90
C ALA A 52 -37.06 6.99 8.19
N VAL A 53 -36.17 7.67 8.91
CA VAL A 53 -34.95 8.28 8.35
C VAL A 53 -33.94 7.21 7.92
N GLN A 54 -33.80 6.11 8.65
CA GLN A 54 -32.95 4.97 8.24
C GLN A 54 -33.55 4.18 7.07
N ALA A 55 -34.88 4.02 7.00
CA ALA A 55 -35.56 3.41 5.87
C ALA A 55 -35.55 4.31 4.62
N ALA A 56 -35.60 5.63 4.78
CA ALA A 56 -35.49 6.61 3.69
C ALA A 56 -34.04 6.81 3.20
N ALA A 57 -33.04 6.41 4.01
CA ALA A 57 -31.62 6.44 3.64
C ALA A 57 -31.12 5.11 3.03
N ALA A 58 -31.96 4.09 2.92
CA ALA A 58 -31.60 2.83 2.29
C ALA A 58 -31.49 3.02 0.77
N LEU A 59 -30.33 2.73 0.21
CA LEU A 59 -30.14 2.73 -1.24
C LEU A 59 -31.13 1.76 -1.90
N PRO A 60 -31.67 2.08 -3.09
CA PRO A 60 -32.51 1.16 -3.82
C PRO A 60 -31.79 -0.18 -4.08
N PRO A 61 -32.49 -1.33 -4.04
CA PRO A 61 -31.86 -2.65 -4.22
C PRO A 61 -31.04 -2.78 -5.50
N GLU A 62 -31.49 -2.15 -6.59
CA GLU A 62 -30.79 -2.11 -7.87
C GLU A 62 -29.46 -1.34 -7.79
N VAL A 63 -29.40 -0.28 -6.97
CA VAL A 63 -28.17 0.49 -6.74
C VAL A 63 -27.20 -0.32 -5.87
N ILE A 64 -27.71 -0.99 -4.84
CA ILE A 64 -26.90 -1.88 -3.99
C ILE A 64 -26.30 -3.00 -4.85
N ALA A 65 -27.11 -3.66 -5.69
CA ALA A 65 -26.65 -4.72 -6.58
C ALA A 65 -25.56 -4.21 -7.55
N ALA A 66 -25.79 -3.08 -8.22
CA ALA A 66 -24.81 -2.48 -9.13
C ALA A 66 -23.49 -2.11 -8.42
N GLN A 67 -23.56 -1.56 -7.21
CA GLN A 67 -22.37 -1.26 -6.42
C GLN A 67 -21.63 -2.53 -5.96
N MET A 68 -22.36 -3.58 -5.60
CA MET A 68 -21.76 -4.87 -5.24
C MET A 68 -21.05 -5.53 -6.43
N ASP A 69 -21.63 -5.43 -7.64
CA ASP A 69 -20.98 -5.88 -8.88
C ASP A 69 -19.72 -5.07 -9.19
N GLN A 70 -19.79 -3.75 -9.07
CA GLN A 70 -18.64 -2.87 -9.21
C GLN A 70 -17.54 -3.22 -8.19
N ARG A 71 -17.92 -3.45 -6.94
CA ARG A 71 -16.99 -3.87 -5.88
C ARG A 71 -16.32 -5.19 -6.22
N ALA A 72 -17.05 -6.18 -6.71
CA ALA A 72 -16.48 -7.48 -7.09
C ALA A 72 -15.45 -7.35 -8.22
N ARG A 73 -15.73 -6.51 -9.23
CA ARG A 73 -14.79 -6.20 -10.32
C ARG A 73 -13.53 -5.52 -9.80
N LEU A 74 -13.67 -4.47 -8.99
CA LEU A 74 -12.54 -3.75 -8.42
C LEU A 74 -11.72 -4.62 -7.45
N ALA A 75 -12.37 -5.47 -6.66
CA ALA A 75 -11.70 -6.38 -5.74
C ALA A 75 -10.78 -7.37 -6.47
N LYS A 76 -11.20 -7.85 -7.65
CA LYS A 76 -10.36 -8.73 -8.50
C LYS A 76 -9.09 -8.00 -8.96
N VAL A 77 -9.23 -6.78 -9.47
CA VAL A 77 -8.09 -5.96 -9.93
C VAL A 77 -7.19 -5.57 -8.75
N HIS A 78 -7.78 -5.11 -7.65
CA HIS A 78 -7.06 -4.76 -6.42
C HIS A 78 -6.25 -5.94 -5.88
N ARG A 79 -6.78 -7.17 -5.91
CA ARG A 79 -6.05 -8.36 -5.49
C ARG A 79 -4.81 -8.62 -6.34
N ILE A 80 -4.94 -8.57 -7.67
CA ILE A 80 -3.82 -8.77 -8.59
C ILE A 80 -2.78 -7.68 -8.37
N MET A 81 -3.21 -6.42 -8.36
CA MET A 81 -2.34 -5.27 -8.12
C MET A 81 -1.69 -5.33 -6.74
N GLY A 82 -2.40 -5.81 -5.71
CA GLY A 82 -1.86 -6.01 -4.36
C GLY A 82 -0.74 -7.03 -4.31
N ILE A 83 -0.87 -8.16 -5.02
CA ILE A 83 0.21 -9.14 -5.16
C ILE A 83 1.41 -8.52 -5.88
N THR A 84 1.17 -7.80 -6.99
CA THR A 84 2.22 -7.12 -7.75
C THR A 84 2.94 -6.06 -6.91
N THR A 85 2.21 -5.22 -6.17
CA THR A 85 2.76 -4.25 -5.22
C THR A 85 3.59 -4.94 -4.15
N TRP A 86 3.08 -6.03 -3.57
CA TRP A 86 3.80 -6.78 -2.54
C TRP A 86 5.12 -7.31 -3.08
N SER A 87 5.13 -7.97 -4.24
CA SER A 87 6.34 -8.49 -4.88
C SER A 87 7.35 -7.38 -5.21
N ALA A 88 6.89 -6.26 -5.77
CA ALA A 88 7.75 -5.10 -6.04
C ALA A 88 8.34 -4.52 -4.76
N MET A 89 7.55 -4.43 -3.69
CA MET A 89 8.01 -3.96 -2.39
C MET A 89 9.04 -4.92 -1.77
N THR A 90 8.88 -6.23 -1.93
CA THR A 90 9.90 -7.22 -1.50
C THR A 90 11.24 -6.93 -2.16
N VAL A 91 11.26 -6.72 -3.48
CA VAL A 91 12.48 -6.39 -4.23
C VAL A 91 13.08 -5.08 -3.72
N THR A 92 12.26 -4.04 -3.54
CA THR A 92 12.70 -2.74 -3.01
C THR A 92 13.33 -2.85 -1.63
N VAL A 93 12.73 -3.63 -0.73
CA VAL A 93 13.27 -3.87 0.62
C VAL A 93 14.62 -4.57 0.53
N VAL A 94 14.76 -5.64 -0.27
CA VAL A 94 16.03 -6.34 -0.45
C VAL A 94 17.11 -5.39 -0.99
N LEU A 95 16.79 -4.60 -2.01
CA LEU A 95 17.73 -3.62 -2.57
C LEU A 95 18.09 -2.52 -1.54
N GLY A 96 17.14 -2.13 -0.69
CA GLY A 96 17.38 -1.19 0.41
C GLY A 96 18.34 -1.75 1.47
N PHE A 97 18.21 -3.03 1.80
CA PHE A 97 19.17 -3.74 2.67
C PHE A 97 20.56 -3.79 2.07
N ILE A 98 20.67 -4.12 0.78
CA ILE A 98 21.95 -4.15 0.07
C ILE A 98 22.61 -2.77 0.09
N GLN A 99 21.84 -1.72 -0.20
CA GLN A 99 22.31 -0.34 -0.13
C GLN A 99 22.78 0.02 1.29
N TYR A 100 21.98 -0.30 2.31
CA TYR A 100 22.33 -0.06 3.70
C TYR A 100 23.63 -0.78 4.09
N TYR A 101 23.77 -2.04 3.70
CA TYR A 101 24.98 -2.84 3.92
C TYR A 101 26.21 -2.20 3.25
N ASN A 102 26.10 -1.83 1.98
CA ASN A 102 27.20 -1.20 1.25
C ASN A 102 27.69 0.08 1.94
N LEU A 103 26.76 0.92 2.40
CA LEU A 103 27.05 2.24 2.96
C LEU A 103 27.43 2.22 4.44
N TYR A 104 26.93 1.25 5.22
CA TYR A 104 27.02 1.28 6.69
C TYR A 104 27.49 -0.04 7.33
N GLY A 105 27.73 -1.10 6.55
CA GLY A 105 28.35 -2.35 6.98
C GLY A 105 27.76 -2.98 8.24
N THR A 106 26.44 -3.20 8.32
CA THR A 106 25.75 -3.72 9.53
C THR A 106 26.21 -3.07 10.84
N PHE A 107 26.11 -1.74 10.91
CA PHE A 107 26.55 -0.93 12.07
C PHE A 107 28.07 -0.84 12.29
N SER A 108 28.86 -1.11 11.25
CA SER A 108 30.31 -0.94 11.27
C SER A 108 30.76 0.53 11.30
N SER A 109 32.04 0.71 11.62
CA SER A 109 32.75 1.99 11.42
C SER A 109 32.80 2.36 9.93
N LEU A 110 32.98 3.64 9.60
CA LEU A 110 33.05 4.10 8.21
C LEU A 110 34.14 3.35 7.42
N GLY A 111 35.32 3.18 8.02
CA GLY A 111 36.48 2.51 7.41
C GLY A 111 36.24 1.04 7.09
N ASP A 112 35.25 0.43 7.74
CA ASP A 112 34.94 -1.00 7.60
C ASP A 112 33.83 -1.32 6.61
N THR A 113 33.20 -0.28 6.04
CA THR A 113 32.08 -0.46 5.11
C THR A 113 32.54 -1.06 3.78
N PRO A 114 31.70 -1.86 3.09
CA PRO A 114 32.01 -2.39 1.76
C PRO A 114 32.34 -1.30 0.73
N CYS A 115 31.76 -0.11 0.86
CA CYS A 115 32.09 1.03 0.01
C CYS A 115 33.50 1.58 0.24
N VAL A 116 34.04 1.52 1.45
CA VAL A 116 35.42 1.93 1.73
C VAL A 116 36.40 0.80 1.40
N LYS A 117 36.03 -0.46 1.67
CA LYS A 117 36.87 -1.63 1.43
C LYS A 117 36.94 -2.08 -0.04
N GLY A 118 36.20 -1.47 -0.94
CA GLY A 118 36.19 -1.86 -2.34
C GLY A 118 35.31 -3.09 -2.66
N THR A 119 34.49 -3.57 -1.72
CA THR A 119 33.72 -4.82 -1.81
C THR A 119 32.19 -4.64 -1.89
N ALA A 120 31.71 -3.49 -2.35
CA ALA A 120 30.28 -3.19 -2.46
C ALA A 120 29.54 -4.16 -3.41
N VAL A 121 28.39 -4.63 -2.96
CA VAL A 121 27.45 -5.44 -3.74
C VAL A 121 26.92 -4.60 -4.90
N PHE A 122 26.86 -5.17 -6.10
CA PHE A 122 26.61 -4.46 -7.37
C PHE A 122 27.66 -3.40 -7.76
N GLY A 123 28.85 -3.47 -7.16
CA GLY A 123 30.02 -2.69 -7.53
C GLY A 123 30.11 -1.30 -6.90
N GLN A 124 31.30 -0.70 -7.00
CA GLN A 124 31.64 0.58 -6.33
C GLN A 124 30.85 1.80 -6.84
N ARG A 125 30.18 1.68 -7.98
CA ARG A 125 29.28 2.74 -8.47
C ARG A 125 28.09 2.98 -7.53
N GLN A 126 27.70 1.99 -6.72
CA GLN A 126 26.62 2.13 -5.72
C GLN A 126 27.02 3.02 -4.53
N CYS A 127 28.30 3.36 -4.39
CA CYS A 127 28.83 4.10 -3.24
C CYS A 127 28.85 5.62 -3.45
N ARG A 128 28.54 6.09 -4.67
CA ARG A 128 28.56 7.50 -5.06
C ARG A 128 27.20 7.87 -5.65
N GLY A 129 26.68 9.03 -5.27
CA GLY A 129 25.38 9.51 -5.72
C GLY A 129 24.22 8.63 -5.26
N GLN A 130 23.15 8.60 -6.06
CA GLN A 130 21.95 7.82 -5.77
C GLN A 130 22.09 6.38 -6.32
N PRO A 131 21.97 5.35 -5.49
CA PRO A 131 22.03 3.96 -5.94
C PRO A 131 20.81 3.61 -6.79
N ILE A 132 21.04 3.58 -8.09
CA ILE A 132 20.01 3.43 -9.13
C ILE A 132 19.11 2.21 -8.93
N PRO A 133 19.61 1.01 -8.58
CA PRO A 133 18.74 -0.17 -8.44
C PRO A 133 17.65 0.03 -7.39
N HIS A 134 18.00 0.51 -6.20
CA HIS A 134 17.03 0.74 -5.13
C HIS A 134 16.08 1.90 -5.51
N LEU A 135 16.62 2.99 -6.06
CA LEU A 135 15.81 4.14 -6.47
C LEU A 135 14.74 3.78 -7.51
N VAL A 136 15.13 3.05 -8.56
CA VAL A 136 14.22 2.63 -9.64
C VAL A 136 13.16 1.68 -9.07
N SER A 137 13.58 0.69 -8.27
CA SER A 137 12.66 -0.25 -7.63
C SER A 137 11.67 0.46 -6.70
N ALA A 138 12.14 1.44 -5.91
CA ALA A 138 11.31 2.25 -5.04
C ALA A 138 10.29 3.07 -5.83
N GLY A 139 10.70 3.70 -6.94
CA GLY A 139 9.79 4.44 -7.82
C GLY A 139 8.67 3.56 -8.40
N VAL A 140 9.03 2.38 -8.92
CA VAL A 140 8.05 1.39 -9.44
C VAL A 140 7.13 0.91 -8.32
N THR A 141 7.68 0.61 -7.14
CA THR A 141 6.91 0.17 -5.98
C THR A 141 5.92 1.24 -5.53
N SER A 142 6.33 2.50 -5.49
CA SER A 142 5.46 3.63 -5.12
C SER A 142 4.31 3.80 -6.12
N ALA A 143 4.59 3.75 -7.41
CA ALA A 143 3.56 3.83 -8.45
C ALA A 143 2.54 2.70 -8.28
N LEU A 144 3.00 1.45 -8.22
CA LEU A 144 2.14 0.28 -7.99
C LEU A 144 1.34 0.42 -6.70
N TYR A 145 1.99 0.83 -5.61
CA TYR A 145 1.36 0.99 -4.30
C TYR A 145 0.23 2.01 -4.33
N PHE A 146 0.46 3.21 -4.86
CA PHE A 146 -0.58 4.25 -4.90
C PHE A 146 -1.72 3.89 -5.85
N THR A 147 -1.46 3.18 -6.96
CA THR A 147 -2.52 2.62 -7.80
C THR A 147 -3.35 1.58 -7.03
N THR A 148 -2.72 0.62 -6.38
CA THR A 148 -3.40 -0.40 -5.56
C THR A 148 -4.22 0.23 -4.43
N TYR A 149 -3.66 1.25 -3.77
CA TYR A 149 -4.32 2.00 -2.72
C TYR A 149 -5.53 2.79 -3.24
N GLY A 150 -5.39 3.44 -4.40
CA GLY A 150 -6.50 4.14 -5.07
C GLY A 150 -7.66 3.21 -5.40
N LEU A 151 -7.37 2.02 -5.94
CA LEU A 151 -8.39 0.97 -6.16
C LEU A 151 -9.10 0.57 -4.86
N ALA A 152 -8.37 0.54 -3.74
CA ALA A 152 -8.94 0.22 -2.43
C ALA A 152 -9.89 1.31 -1.90
N LEU A 153 -9.63 2.59 -2.23
CA LEU A 153 -10.51 3.70 -1.87
C LEU A 153 -11.73 3.81 -2.79
N ALA A 154 -11.58 3.42 -4.06
CA ALA A 154 -12.65 3.45 -5.05
C ALA A 154 -13.68 2.31 -4.91
N MET A 155 -13.41 1.28 -4.09
CA MET A 155 -14.34 0.18 -3.86
C MET A 155 -15.56 0.66 -3.04
N PRO A 156 -16.79 0.58 -3.59
CA PRO A 156 -17.99 0.95 -2.86
C PRO A 156 -18.27 -0.05 -1.73
N ASP A 157 -18.96 0.42 -0.69
CA ASP A 157 -19.32 -0.37 0.50
C ASP A 157 -20.78 -0.08 0.92
N PRO A 158 -21.78 -0.35 0.05
CA PRO A 158 -23.19 -0.01 0.31
C PRO A 158 -23.80 -0.69 1.52
N LEU A 159 -23.22 -1.81 1.94
CA LEU A 159 -23.71 -2.66 3.01
C LEU A 159 -22.88 -2.55 4.28
N HIS A 160 -21.94 -1.60 4.34
CA HIS A 160 -21.04 -1.44 5.47
C HIS A 160 -20.43 -2.78 5.91
N LEU A 161 -19.77 -3.47 4.98
CA LEU A 161 -19.36 -4.87 5.14
C LEU A 161 -18.33 -5.10 6.26
N ASP A 162 -17.79 -4.03 6.80
CA ASP A 162 -16.92 -4.02 7.97
C ASP A 162 -17.67 -3.78 9.29
N GLU A 163 -18.99 -3.67 9.29
CA GLU A 163 -19.83 -3.60 10.49
C GLU A 163 -20.25 -5.00 10.99
N GLY A 164 -20.57 -5.09 12.27
CA GLY A 164 -20.98 -6.35 12.92
C GLY A 164 -19.84 -7.26 13.41
N ASN A 165 -20.23 -8.46 13.86
CA ASN A 165 -19.36 -9.37 14.63
C ASN A 165 -18.85 -10.59 13.86
N SER A 166 -19.17 -10.71 12.57
CA SER A 166 -18.72 -11.82 11.74
C SER A 166 -17.19 -11.86 11.62
N ALA A 167 -16.63 -13.05 11.41
CA ALA A 167 -15.20 -13.21 11.18
C ALA A 167 -14.72 -12.45 9.93
N PHE A 168 -15.60 -12.27 8.94
CA PHE A 168 -15.32 -11.48 7.75
C PHE A 168 -15.23 -9.98 8.09
N ALA A 169 -16.23 -9.43 8.79
CA ALA A 169 -16.26 -8.01 9.16
C ALA A 169 -15.05 -7.63 10.04
N LYS A 170 -14.69 -8.48 11.00
CA LYS A 170 -13.48 -8.30 11.84
C LYS A 170 -12.21 -8.25 11.00
N ARG A 171 -12.05 -9.15 10.02
CA ARG A 171 -10.90 -9.17 9.11
C ARG A 171 -10.87 -7.93 8.21
N LEU A 172 -12.01 -7.53 7.67
CA LEU A 172 -12.10 -6.33 6.83
C LEU A 172 -11.76 -5.06 7.60
N ARG A 173 -12.23 -4.92 8.85
CA ARG A 173 -11.82 -3.81 9.74
C ARG A 173 -10.32 -3.79 9.98
N LEU A 174 -9.72 -4.96 10.27
CA LEU A 174 -8.28 -5.04 10.47
C LEU A 174 -7.52 -4.66 9.19
N HIS A 175 -7.96 -5.14 8.02
CA HIS A 175 -7.39 -4.76 6.74
C HIS A 175 -7.49 -3.24 6.50
N LYS A 176 -8.66 -2.62 6.74
CA LYS A 176 -8.86 -1.16 6.65
C LYS A 176 -7.97 -0.38 7.64
N ARG A 177 -7.67 -0.93 8.82
CA ARG A 177 -6.73 -0.32 9.79
C ARG A 177 -5.28 -0.44 9.34
N LEU A 178 -4.85 -1.63 8.93
CA LEU A 178 -3.50 -1.87 8.40
C LEU A 178 -3.23 -1.01 7.16
N ARG A 179 -4.26 -0.71 6.37
CA ARG A 179 -4.20 0.23 5.25
C ARG A 179 -3.60 1.59 5.63
N TRP A 180 -4.02 2.14 6.76
CA TRP A 180 -3.50 3.42 7.24
C TRP A 180 -2.08 3.30 7.77
N VAL A 181 -1.74 2.18 8.42
CA VAL A 181 -0.38 1.91 8.90
C VAL A 181 0.61 1.88 7.72
N HIS A 182 0.32 1.09 6.70
CA HIS A 182 1.22 0.99 5.57
C HIS A 182 1.18 2.23 4.65
N LEU A 183 0.09 3.02 4.62
CA LEU A 183 0.09 4.32 3.95
C LEU A 183 1.02 5.32 4.61
N SER A 184 0.88 5.51 5.92
CA SER A 184 1.73 6.43 6.69
C SER A 184 3.20 6.03 6.56
N GLY A 185 3.48 4.72 6.62
CA GLY A 185 4.81 4.17 6.39
C GLY A 185 5.36 4.49 4.99
N MET A 186 4.56 4.29 3.93
CA MET A 186 4.98 4.63 2.55
C MET A 186 5.29 6.12 2.36
N ILE A 187 4.47 7.01 2.94
CA ILE A 187 4.70 8.46 2.87
C ILE A 187 5.99 8.82 3.62
N ALA A 188 6.17 8.27 4.84
CA ALA A 188 7.38 8.49 5.62
C ALA A 188 8.64 7.99 4.88
N GLN A 189 8.56 6.85 4.21
CA GLN A 189 9.67 6.34 3.40
C GLN A 189 10.02 7.26 2.23
N LEU A 190 9.03 7.79 1.52
CA LEU A 190 9.30 8.72 0.42
C LEU A 190 10.01 9.98 0.92
N LEU A 191 9.49 10.61 1.98
CA LEU A 191 10.05 11.83 2.53
C LEU A 191 11.46 11.61 3.09
N LEU A 192 11.65 10.56 3.89
CA LEU A 192 12.94 10.25 4.48
C LEU A 192 13.96 9.79 3.43
N GLY A 193 13.51 9.04 2.42
CA GLY A 193 14.34 8.62 1.28
C GLY A 193 14.85 9.83 0.49
N VAL A 194 13.98 10.80 0.19
CA VAL A 194 14.36 12.07 -0.44
C VAL A 194 15.35 12.83 0.43
N PHE A 195 15.11 12.94 1.74
CA PHE A 195 16.03 13.63 2.65
C PHE A 195 17.43 12.97 2.66
N VAL A 196 17.50 11.65 2.89
CA VAL A 196 18.77 10.91 2.97
C VAL A 196 19.51 10.91 1.63
N ALA A 197 18.80 10.80 0.51
CA ALA A 197 19.40 10.83 -0.83
C ALA A 197 19.96 12.21 -1.22
N ASN A 198 19.51 13.28 -0.55
CA ASN A 198 19.94 14.65 -0.80
C ASN A 198 20.60 15.29 0.44
N ALA A 199 21.08 14.48 1.39
CA ALA A 199 21.56 14.97 2.68
C ALA A 199 22.72 15.97 2.56
N GLU A 200 23.57 15.82 1.54
CA GLU A 200 24.66 16.76 1.23
C GLU A 200 24.12 18.17 0.94
N HIS A 201 22.96 18.30 0.27
CA HIS A 201 22.31 19.59 0.03
C HIS A 201 21.77 20.23 1.32
N PHE A 202 21.50 19.42 2.34
CA PHE A 202 21.10 19.86 3.68
C PHE A 202 22.29 20.03 4.65
N GLY A 203 23.53 19.99 4.14
CA GLY A 203 24.75 20.18 4.93
C GLY A 203 25.26 18.92 5.65
N PHE A 204 24.72 17.75 5.35
CA PHE A 204 25.16 16.47 5.93
C PHE A 204 25.94 15.64 4.92
N ASP A 205 27.24 15.47 5.13
CA ASP A 205 28.08 14.57 4.34
C ASP A 205 28.50 13.33 5.15
N ARG A 206 28.81 12.23 4.44
CA ARG A 206 29.19 10.96 5.08
C ARG A 206 30.55 10.98 5.79
N ALA A 207 31.46 11.89 5.44
CA ALA A 207 32.77 11.95 6.08
C ALA A 207 32.67 12.60 7.48
N ASN A 208 31.89 13.68 7.61
CA ASN A 208 31.76 14.40 8.89
C ASN A 208 30.55 13.95 9.71
N HIS A 209 29.48 13.46 9.08
CA HIS A 209 28.20 13.17 9.73
C HIS A 209 27.77 11.70 9.65
N TYR A 210 28.73 10.77 9.52
CA TYR A 210 28.48 9.33 9.33
C TYR A 210 27.47 8.74 10.32
N ARG A 211 27.63 9.01 11.62
CA ARG A 211 26.75 8.45 12.66
C ARG A 211 25.31 8.93 12.54
N GLY A 212 25.12 10.21 12.22
CA GLY A 212 23.78 10.80 12.01
C GLY A 212 23.10 10.23 10.78
N LEU A 213 23.82 10.16 9.65
CA LEU A 213 23.30 9.57 8.42
C LEU A 213 23.00 8.07 8.57
N ARG A 214 23.83 7.33 9.31
CA ARG A 214 23.56 5.94 9.66
C ARG A 214 22.30 5.79 10.50
N ALA A 215 22.09 6.66 11.49
CA ALA A 215 20.89 6.65 12.31
C ALA A 215 19.63 6.90 11.47
N LEU A 216 19.64 7.92 10.60
CA LEU A 216 18.53 8.19 9.68
C LEU A 216 18.28 7.04 8.70
N ALA A 217 19.34 6.44 8.14
CA ALA A 217 19.22 5.28 7.27
C ALA A 217 18.66 4.05 8.02
N THR A 218 19.00 3.89 9.30
CA THR A 218 18.46 2.83 10.16
C THR A 218 16.97 3.05 10.41
N VAL A 219 16.56 4.29 10.68
CA VAL A 219 15.14 4.66 10.83
C VAL A 219 14.38 4.39 9.53
N HIS A 220 14.94 4.78 8.39
CA HIS A 220 14.36 4.49 7.07
C HIS A 220 14.20 2.99 6.85
N LEU A 221 15.22 2.18 7.15
CA LEU A 221 15.12 0.72 7.05
C LEU A 221 14.04 0.16 7.99
N GLY A 222 14.00 0.62 9.24
CA GLY A 222 13.01 0.20 10.23
C GLY A 222 11.57 0.53 9.84
N ILE A 223 11.30 1.76 9.39
CA ILE A 223 9.98 2.14 8.86
C ILE A 223 9.63 1.26 7.66
N GLY A 224 10.59 1.00 6.76
CA GLY A 224 10.39 0.14 5.60
C GLY A 224 9.96 -1.28 5.98
N LEU A 225 10.62 -1.88 6.97
CA LEU A 225 10.27 -3.19 7.49
C LEU A 225 8.88 -3.23 8.13
N VAL A 226 8.53 -2.23 8.93
CA VAL A 226 7.19 -2.12 9.54
C VAL A 226 6.12 -1.95 8.46
N THR A 227 6.37 -1.10 7.46
CA THR A 227 5.46 -0.86 6.35
C THR A 227 5.24 -2.13 5.53
N TYR A 228 6.33 -2.83 5.19
CA TYR A 228 6.29 -4.09 4.46
C TYR A 228 5.58 -5.20 5.25
N GLY A 229 5.85 -5.29 6.55
CA GLY A 229 5.18 -6.22 7.45
C GLY A 229 3.67 -5.95 7.54
N ALA A 230 3.27 -4.69 7.67
CA ALA A 230 1.86 -4.30 7.70
C ALA A 230 1.15 -4.60 6.37
N LEU A 231 1.78 -4.32 5.22
CA LEU A 231 1.25 -4.67 3.91
C LEU A 231 1.12 -6.20 3.74
N THR A 232 2.15 -6.95 4.13
CA THR A 232 2.18 -8.42 4.07
C THR A 232 1.06 -9.01 4.94
N TRP A 233 0.88 -8.49 6.16
CA TRP A 233 -0.20 -8.93 7.04
C TRP A 233 -1.56 -8.61 6.43
N ALA A 234 -1.76 -7.41 5.90
CA ALA A 234 -3.02 -7.02 5.27
C ALA A 234 -3.42 -7.98 4.12
N GLY A 235 -2.46 -8.43 3.32
CA GLY A 235 -2.67 -9.45 2.28
C GLY A 235 -2.92 -10.85 2.85
N ALA A 236 -2.15 -11.27 3.85
CA ALA A 236 -2.23 -12.60 4.45
C ALA A 236 -3.59 -12.92 5.07
N LEU A 237 -4.38 -11.91 5.47
CA LEU A 237 -5.74 -12.06 5.99
C LEU A 237 -6.69 -12.81 5.02
N TYR A 238 -6.35 -12.89 3.74
CA TYR A 238 -7.19 -13.45 2.67
C TYR A 238 -6.55 -14.62 1.90
N VAL A 239 -5.40 -15.16 2.35
CA VAL A 239 -4.69 -16.28 1.67
C VAL A 239 -5.15 -17.67 2.13
N LYS A 240 -5.76 -17.79 3.33
CA LYS A 240 -6.29 -19.06 3.85
C LYS A 240 -7.82 -19.10 3.75
N GLN A 241 -8.34 -19.35 2.56
CA GLN A 241 -9.74 -19.68 2.31
C GLN A 241 -9.80 -20.90 1.41
#